data_AF-A0A5J4QVN7-F1
#
_entry.id   AF-A0A5J4QVN7-F1
#
_cell.length_a   1.000
_cell.length_b   1.000
_cell.length_c   1.000
_cell.angle_alpha   90.00
_cell.angle_beta   90.00
_cell.angle_gamma   90.00
#
_symmetry.space_group_name_H-M   'P 1'
#
loop_
_entity.id
_entity.type
_entity.pdbx_description
1 polymer ?
#
loop_
_entity_poly.entity_id
_entity_poly.type
_entity_poly.pdbx_seq_one_letter_code
_entity_poly.pdbx_strand_id
1 'polypeptide(L)' 'MTENGDPYEHAVAERMNGILKAEWLDMEEYADFLQAQERISQIINTYNQVRPHASCNMLTP' A
#
# COMPACT_ATOMS: atom_id res chain seq x y z
N MET A 1 -9.29 3.20 14.43
CA MET A 1 -9.00 4.64 14.49
C MET A 1 -8.36 4.87 15.85
N THR A 2 -7.05 5.13 15.90
CA THR A 2 -6.36 5.40 17.16
C THR A 2 -6.64 6.83 17.62
N GLU A 3 -6.68 7.01 18.93
CA GLU A 3 -7.21 8.18 19.65
C GLU A 3 -6.22 9.35 19.76
N ASN A 4 -5.11 9.35 19.04
CA ASN A 4 -4.13 10.45 19.10
C ASN A 4 -3.83 10.93 17.67
N GLY A 5 -4.16 12.19 17.41
CA GLY A 5 -3.90 12.87 16.14
C GLY A 5 -2.42 13.23 15.98
N ASP A 6 -1.52 12.26 16.18
CA ASP A 6 -0.09 12.44 16.01
C ASP A 6 0.28 12.22 14.53
N PRO A 7 0.64 13.26 13.76
CA PRO A 7 0.89 13.16 12.34
C PRO A 7 2.07 12.25 11.99
N TYR A 8 2.94 11.92 12.96
CA TYR A 8 4.04 10.98 12.74
C TYR A 8 3.63 9.51 12.82
N GLU A 9 2.57 9.17 13.57
CA GLU A 9 2.11 7.76 13.67
C GLU A 9 1.57 7.23 12.34
N HIS A 10 1.05 8.12 11.48
CA HIS A 10 0.53 7.76 10.16
C HIS A 10 1.51 7.98 9.02
N ALA A 11 2.66 8.64 9.21
CA ALA A 11 3.54 9.01 8.10
C ALA A 11 4.04 7.81 7.27
N VAL A 12 4.31 6.67 7.92
CA VAL A 12 4.71 5.43 7.23
C VAL A 12 3.54 4.84 6.44
N ALA A 13 2.34 4.80 7.05
CA ALA A 13 1.14 4.29 6.42
C ALA A 13 0.69 5.18 5.25
N GLU A 14 0.75 6.51 5.40
CA GLU A 14 0.45 7.48 4.35
C GLU A 14 1.41 7.37 3.17
N ARG A 15 2.71 7.22 3.45
CA ARG A 15 3.71 6.98 2.39
C ARG A 15 3.42 5.70 1.63
N MET A 16 3.14 4.60 2.34
CA MET A 16 2.78 3.33 1.72
C MET A 16 1.50 3.48 0.87
N ASN A 17 0.46 4.11 1.42
CA ASN A 17 -0.79 4.37 0.70
C ASN A 17 -0.57 5.22 -0.55
N GLY A 18 0.29 6.24 -0.49
CA GLY A 18 0.66 7.04 -1.65
C GLY A 18 1.31 6.22 -2.76
N ILE A 19 2.23 5.31 -2.40
CA ILE A 19 2.85 4.39 -3.36
C ILE A 19 1.80 3.45 -3.95
N LEU A 20 0.96 2.82 -3.12
CA LEU A 20 -0.03 1.87 -3.60
C LEU A 20 -1.03 2.52 -4.57
N LYS A 21 -1.46 3.75 -4.25
CA LYS A 21 -2.36 4.53 -5.11
C LYS A 21 -1.72 4.87 -6.44
N ALA A 22 -0.56 5.52 -6.42
CA ALA A 22 0.08 6.03 -7.62
C ALA A 22 0.55 4.94 -8.58
N GLU A 23 0.98 3.77 -8.06
CA GLU A 23 1.55 2.71 -8.90
C GLU A 23 0.52 1.68 -9.36
N TRP A 24 -0.58 1.49 -8.62
CA TRP A 24 -1.59 0.47 -8.96
C TRP A 24 -3.01 1.01 -8.96
N LEU A 25 -3.49 1.60 -7.87
CA LEU A 25 -4.93 1.87 -7.73
C LEU A 25 -5.43 2.96 -8.69
N ASP A 26 -4.62 3.98 -8.97
CA ASP A 26 -4.99 5.06 -9.90
C ASP A 26 -4.84 4.64 -11.38
N MET A 27 -4.24 3.48 -11.64
CA MET A 27 -4.00 2.93 -12.98
C MET A 27 -5.04 1.87 -13.39
N GLU A 28 -5.91 1.45 -12.48
CA GLU A 28 -6.87 0.36 -12.66
C GLU A 28 -8.30 0.85 -12.37
N GLU A 29 -9.28 0.38 -13.14
CA GLU A 29 -10.71 0.58 -12.85
C GLU A 29 -11.30 -0.70 -12.25
N TYR A 30 -12.17 -0.53 -11.25
CA TYR A 30 -12.83 -1.64 -10.55
C TYR A 30 -14.33 -1.59 -10.79
N ALA A 31 -14.90 -2.73 -11.16
CA ALA A 31 -16.33 -2.88 -11.43
C ALA A 31 -17.17 -2.79 -10.14
N ASP A 32 -16.62 -3.29 -9.03
CA ASP A 32 -17.27 -3.27 -7.72
C ASP A 32 -16.27 -3.29 -6.57
N PHE A 33 -16.79 -3.10 -5.36
CA PHE A 33 -15.99 -3.05 -4.14
C PHE A 33 -15.29 -4.38 -3.82
N LEU A 34 -15.91 -5.52 -4.15
CA LEU A 34 -15.33 -6.83 -3.87
C LEU A 34 -14.09 -7.04 -4.76
N GLN A 35 -14.20 -6.73 -6.05
CA GLN A 35 -13.07 -6.78 -6.97
C GLN A 35 -11.93 -5.86 -6.51
N ALA A 36 -12.24 -4.62 -6.12
CA ALA A 36 -11.24 -3.70 -5.59
C ALA A 36 -10.56 -4.27 -4.33
N GLN A 37 -11.31 -4.87 -3.42
CA GLN A 37 -10.77 -5.46 -2.19
C GLN A 37 -9.84 -6.65 -2.48
N GLU A 38 -10.23 -7.55 -3.38
CA GLU A 38 -9.40 -8.67 -3.80
C GLU A 38 -8.10 -8.17 -4.47
N ARG A 39 -8.21 -7.18 -5.35
CA ARG A 39 -7.04 -6.61 -6.02
C ARG A 39 -6.09 -5.92 -5.05
N ILE A 40 -6.61 -5.10 -4.13
CA ILE A 40 -5.83 -4.43 -3.10
C ILE A 40 -5.06 -5.46 -2.26
N SER A 41 -5.69 -6.59 -1.91
CA SER A 41 -5.04 -7.68 -1.17
C SER A 41 -3.85 -8.26 -1.94
N GLN A 42 -3.98 -8.44 -3.26
CA GLN A 42 -2.90 -8.89 -4.13
C GLN A 42 -1.77 -7.86 -4.25
N ILE A 43 -2.11 -6.57 -4.37
CA ILE A 43 -1.15 -5.47 -4.44
C ILE A 43 -0.33 -5.40 -3.15
N ILE A 44 -0.99 -5.48 -1.99
CA ILE A 44 -0.32 -5.51 -0.68
C ILE A 44 0.64 -6.69 -0.59
N ASN A 45 0.20 -7.88 -1.01
CA ASN A 45 1.07 -9.06 -1.02
C ASN A 45 2.28 -8.84 -1.94
N THR A 46 2.07 -8.31 -3.14
CA THR A 46 3.14 -8.00 -4.10
C THR A 46 4.14 -6.97 -3.53
N TYR A 47 3.63 -5.91 -2.91
CA TYR A 47 4.44 -4.88 -2.29
C TYR A 47 5.32 -5.45 -1.16
N ASN A 48 4.76 -6.30 -0.30
CA ASN A 48 5.48 -6.84 0.85
C ASN A 48 6.41 -8.01 0.50
N GLN A 49 6.01 -8.90 -0.40
CA GLN A 49 6.68 -10.19 -0.61
C GLN A 49 7.48 -10.27 -1.91
N VAL A 50 7.25 -9.38 -2.87
CA VAL A 50 7.87 -9.45 -4.20
C VAL A 50 8.69 -8.21 -4.51
N ARG A 51 8.23 -7.02 -4.13
CA ARG A 51 8.95 -5.77 -4.39
C ARG A 51 10.20 -5.69 -3.51
N PRO A 52 11.40 -5.53 -4.08
CA PRO A 52 12.59 -5.18 -3.30
C PRO A 52 12.54 -3.71 -2.88
N HIS A 53 12.85 -3.43 -1.62
CA HIS A 53 12.78 -2.07 -1.07
C HIS A 53 14.19 -1.53 -0.83
N ALA A 54 14.48 -0.35 -1.39
CA ALA A 54 15.76 0.32 -1.18
C ALA A 54 16.03 0.62 0.31
N SER A 55 14.98 0.85 1.10
CA SER A 55 15.08 1.04 2.56
C SER A 55 15.52 -0.22 3.32
N CYS A 56 15.47 -1.39 2.67
CA CYS A 56 15.89 -2.67 3.22
C CYS A 56 16.95 -3.32 2.31
N ASN A 57 17.91 -2.56 1.80
CA ASN A 57 19.01 -3.09 0.96
C ASN A 57 18.53 -3.88 -0.27
N MET A 58 17.39 -3.49 -0.86
CA MET A 58 16.73 -4.20 -1.97
C MET A 58 16.23 -5.60 -1.59
N LEU A 59 15.91 -5.83 -0.31
CA LEU A 59 15.20 -7.01 0.18
C LEU A 59 13.69 -6.71 0.30
N THR A 60 12.92 -7.79 0.44
CA THR A 60 11.50 -7.77 0.78
C THR A 60 11.35 -7.74 2.32
N PRO A 61 10.51 -6.85 2.89
CA PRO A 61 10.27 -6.71 4.32
C PRO A 61 9.82 -7.98 5.04
#